data_AF-A0A371QIT6-F1
#
_entry.id   AF-A0A371QIT6-F1
#
_cell.length_a   1.000
_cell.length_b   1.000
_cell.length_c   1.000
_cell.angle_alpha   90.00
_cell.angle_beta   90.00
_cell.angle_gamma   90.00
#
_symmetry.space_group_name_H-M   'P 1'
#
loop_
_entity.id
_entity.type
_entity.pdbx_description
1 polymer ?
#
loop_
_entity_poly.entity_id
_entity_poly.type
_entity_poly.pdbx_seq_one_letter_code
_entity_poly.pdbx_strand_id
1 'polypeptide(L)'
;MQDGARFFAYVTWVVMVSLAIILAGNPFLSYVADPGWIGLVALLAFGFVYLNLAYAAIKRYIRKVPEPTNKHYLLALFIFLPAAIWIYAISESAGGSELILIVILAFSCGLGAFYGNRAGIKARYEYIQKLKARQAEQNQ
;
A
#
# COMPACT_ATOMS: atom_id res chain seq x y z
N MET A 1 -1.09 15.41 19.19
CA MET A 1 -1.41 16.08 17.89
C MET A 1 -0.44 15.74 16.76
N GLN A 2 0.87 15.54 16.99
CA GLN A 2 1.87 15.24 15.94
C GLN A 2 1.60 13.95 15.13
N ASP A 3 1.05 12.90 15.75
CA ASP A 3 0.79 11.63 15.06
C ASP A 3 -0.37 11.70 14.05
N GLY A 4 -1.35 12.57 14.30
CA GLY A 4 -2.47 12.81 13.39
C GLY A 4 -2.00 13.51 12.11
N ALA A 5 -1.18 14.55 12.24
CA ALA A 5 -0.61 15.26 11.09
C ALA A 5 0.28 14.36 10.23
N ARG A 6 1.09 13.50 10.86
CA ARG A 6 1.90 12.50 10.14
C ARG A 6 1.01 11.52 9.39
N PHE A 7 0.00 10.96 10.04
CA PHE A 7 -0.93 10.03 9.41
C PHE A 7 -1.64 10.68 8.22
N PHE A 8 -2.16 11.89 8.38
CA PHE A 8 -2.81 12.65 7.31
C PHE A 8 -1.88 12.82 6.10
N ALA A 9 -0.64 13.27 6.30
CA ALA A 9 0.32 13.43 5.21
C ALA A 9 0.60 12.12 4.44
N TYR A 10 0.70 10.99 5.16
CA TYR A 10 0.85 9.68 4.52
C TYR A 10 -0.41 9.27 3.77
N VAL A 11 -1.60 9.46 4.34
CA VAL A 11 -2.87 9.17 3.66
C VAL A 11 -2.98 9.98 2.37
N THR A 12 -2.76 11.29 2.42
CA THR A 12 -2.79 12.15 1.22
C THR A 12 -1.81 11.66 0.16
N TRP A 13 -0.56 11.37 0.54
CA TRP A 13 0.45 10.87 -0.40
C TRP A 13 0.02 9.55 -1.04
N VAL A 14 -0.45 8.58 -0.23
CA VAL A 14 -0.81 7.28 -0.80
C VAL A 14 -2.07 7.35 -1.65
N VAL A 15 -3.07 8.16 -1.26
CA VAL A 15 -4.26 8.39 -2.09
C VAL A 15 -3.87 8.99 -3.43
N MET A 16 -2.98 10.00 -3.45
CA MET A 16 -2.50 10.58 -4.71
C MET A 16 -1.76 9.56 -5.58
N VAL A 17 -0.88 8.74 -5.01
CA VAL A 17 -0.17 7.70 -5.77
C VAL A 17 -1.13 6.62 -6.28
N SER A 18 -2.10 6.21 -5.47
CA SER A 18 -3.13 5.24 -5.88
C SER A 18 -3.95 5.77 -7.04
N LEU A 19 -4.39 7.04 -6.98
CA LEU A 19 -5.06 7.71 -8.09
C LEU A 19 -4.20 7.77 -9.36
N ALA A 20 -2.92 8.10 -9.24
CA ALA A 20 -2.00 8.11 -10.38
C ALA A 20 -1.85 6.71 -11.01
N ILE A 21 -1.77 5.65 -10.21
CA ILE A 21 -1.70 4.27 -10.69
C ILE A 21 -2.97 3.88 -11.43
N ILE A 22 -4.14 4.27 -10.93
CA ILE A 22 -5.43 3.97 -11.59
C ILE A 22 -5.51 4.67 -12.95
N LEU A 23 -5.17 5.96 -13.01
CA LEU A 23 -5.21 6.71 -14.26
C LEU A 23 -4.23 6.15 -15.29
N ALA A 24 -3.02 5.81 -14.86
CA ALA A 24 -2.02 5.17 -15.72
C ALA A 24 -2.41 3.73 -16.10
N GLY A 25 -3.12 3.03 -15.22
CA GLY A 25 -3.58 1.66 -15.38
C GLY A 25 -4.87 1.53 -16.19
N ASN A 26 -5.63 2.61 -16.37
CA ASN A 26 -6.94 2.58 -17.02
C ASN A 26 -6.94 1.92 -18.41
N PRO A 27 -5.96 2.19 -19.30
CA PRO A 27 -5.90 1.52 -20.60
C PRO A 27 -5.67 0.00 -20.52
N PHE A 28 -5.18 -0.49 -19.38
CA PHE A 28 -4.88 -1.90 -19.17
C PHE A 28 -6.05 -2.66 -18.52
N LEU A 29 -7.11 -1.97 -18.10
CA LEU A 29 -8.29 -2.62 -17.52
C LEU A 29 -9.03 -3.48 -18.55
N SER A 30 -8.98 -3.13 -19.85
CA SER A 30 -9.55 -3.97 -20.91
C SER A 30 -8.90 -5.35 -20.97
N TYR A 31 -7.58 -5.44 -20.77
CA TYR A 31 -6.86 -6.71 -20.76
C TYR A 31 -7.21 -7.58 -19.55
N VAL A 32 -7.65 -6.97 -18.44
CA VAL A 32 -8.09 -7.72 -17.26
C VAL A 32 -9.36 -8.52 -17.55
N ALA A 33 -10.21 -8.04 -18.46
CA ALA A 33 -11.43 -8.71 -18.90
C ALA A 33 -11.18 -9.90 -19.83
N ASP A 34 -9.99 -10.01 -20.43
CA ASP A 34 -9.67 -11.11 -21.33
C ASP A 34 -9.28 -12.38 -20.55
N PRO A 35 -9.96 -13.53 -20.78
CA PRO A 35 -9.70 -14.80 -20.08
C PRO A 35 -8.41 -15.53 -20.53
N GLY A 36 -7.38 -14.79 -20.96
CA GLY A 36 -6.11 -15.33 -21.48
C GLY A 36 -4.90 -15.08 -20.58
N TRP A 37 -3.73 -15.52 -21.04
CA TRP A 37 -2.44 -15.27 -20.37
C TRP A 37 -2.18 -13.77 -20.14
N ILE A 38 -2.59 -12.93 -21.09
CA ILE A 38 -2.42 -11.47 -21.02
C ILE A 38 -3.21 -10.89 -19.83
N GLY A 39 -4.45 -11.33 -19.62
CA GLY A 39 -5.26 -10.90 -18.49
C GLY A 39 -4.70 -11.35 -17.14
N LEU A 40 -4.15 -12.57 -17.06
CA LEU A 40 -3.44 -13.04 -15.87
C LEU A 40 -2.22 -12.16 -15.55
N VAL A 41 -1.41 -11.83 -16.56
CA VAL A 41 -0.25 -10.94 -16.38
C VAL A 41 -0.69 -9.55 -15.95
N ALA A 42 -1.77 -9.00 -16.54
CA ALA A 42 -2.31 -7.71 -16.13
C ALA A 42 -2.79 -7.73 -14.67
N LEU A 43 -3.55 -8.74 -14.26
CA LEU A 43 -4.01 -8.93 -12.88
C LEU A 43 -2.84 -9.00 -11.89
N LEU A 44 -1.82 -9.80 -12.20
CA LEU A 44 -0.63 -9.91 -11.36
C LEU A 44 0.14 -8.60 -11.30
N ALA A 45 0.29 -7.90 -12.43
CA ALA A 45 0.98 -6.61 -12.48
C ALA A 45 0.29 -5.59 -11.55
N PHE A 46 -1.04 -5.46 -11.63
CA PHE A 46 -1.80 -4.62 -10.70
C PHE A 46 -1.62 -5.06 -9.24
N GLY A 47 -1.73 -6.36 -8.97
CA GLY A 47 -1.50 -6.91 -7.64
C GLY A 47 -0.12 -6.56 -7.08
N PHE A 48 0.94 -6.77 -7.87
CA PHE A 48 2.31 -6.44 -7.46
C PHE A 48 2.53 -4.95 -7.24
N VAL A 49 1.95 -4.09 -8.08
CA VAL A 49 2.04 -2.63 -7.91
C VAL A 49 1.41 -2.21 -6.58
N TYR A 50 0.20 -2.67 -6.29
CA TYR A 50 -0.50 -2.33 -5.04
C TYR A 50 0.16 -2.97 -3.81
N LEU A 51 0.66 -4.19 -3.92
CA LEU A 51 1.44 -4.85 -2.87
C LEU A 51 2.69 -4.04 -2.52
N ASN A 52 3.45 -3.62 -3.54
CA ASN A 52 4.67 -2.83 -3.33
C ASN A 52 4.37 -1.44 -2.77
N LEU A 53 3.32 -0.78 -3.27
CA LEU A 53 2.88 0.51 -2.74
C LEU A 53 2.50 0.38 -1.27
N ALA A 54 1.66 -0.60 -0.91
CA ALA A 54 1.24 -0.84 0.46
C ALA A 54 2.43 -1.19 1.37
N TYR A 55 3.30 -2.08 0.92
CA TYR A 55 4.53 -2.43 1.63
C TYR A 55 5.39 -1.20 1.91
N ALA A 56 5.70 -0.40 0.89
CA ALA A 56 6.58 0.75 1.00
C ALA A 56 5.97 1.85 1.88
N ALA A 57 4.69 2.16 1.66
CA ALA A 57 3.95 3.16 2.42
C ALA A 57 3.92 2.82 3.92
N ILE A 58 3.56 1.58 4.24
CA ILE A 58 3.38 1.14 5.63
C ILE A 58 4.73 1.01 6.33
N LYS A 59 5.75 0.45 5.67
CA LYS A 59 7.12 0.39 6.20
C LYS A 59 7.63 1.79 6.54
N ARG A 60 7.41 2.77 5.64
CA ARG A 60 7.86 4.16 5.84
C ARG A 60 7.08 4.86 6.95
N TYR A 61 5.77 4.64 7.04
CA TYR A 61 4.92 5.15 8.10
C TYR A 61 5.35 4.62 9.48
N ILE A 62 5.45 3.30 9.63
CA ILE A 62 5.83 2.62 10.89
C ILE A 62 7.20 3.07 11.39
N ARG A 63 8.16 3.31 10.49
CA ARG A 63 9.48 3.81 10.86
C ARG A 63 9.44 5.21 11.48
N LYS A 64 8.44 6.04 11.14
CA LYS A 64 8.35 7.44 11.58
C LYS A 64 7.41 7.68 12.76
N VAL A 65 6.54 6.72 13.11
CA VAL A 65 5.64 6.87 14.26
C VAL A 65 6.39 6.59 15.58
N PRO A 66 5.99 7.25 16.68
CA PRO A 66 6.63 7.06 17.98
C PRO A 66 6.51 5.63 18.46
N GLU A 67 5.34 5.00 18.26
CA GLU A 67 5.04 3.63 18.67
C GLU A 67 4.39 2.84 17.53
N PRO A 68 4.59 1.50 17.47
CA PRO A 68 3.84 0.65 16.56
C PRO A 68 2.35 0.78 16.84
N THR A 69 1.57 1.18 15.83
CA THR A 69 0.12 1.35 15.96
C THR A 69 -0.64 0.57 14.90
N ASN A 70 -1.88 0.20 15.18
CA ASN A 70 -2.78 -0.47 14.23
C ASN A 70 -3.28 0.44 13.09
N LYS A 71 -2.89 1.73 13.09
CA LYS A 71 -3.30 2.71 12.05
C LYS A 71 -2.75 2.39 10.67
N HIS A 72 -1.77 1.48 10.55
CA HIS A 72 -1.28 1.01 9.26
C HIS A 72 -2.35 0.26 8.45
N TYR A 73 -3.33 -0.40 9.10
CA TYR A 73 -4.46 -1.01 8.40
C TYR A 73 -5.39 0.03 7.77
N LEU A 74 -5.60 1.17 8.44
CA LEU A 74 -6.33 2.29 7.85
C LEU A 74 -5.56 2.86 6.66
N LEU A 75 -4.24 2.97 6.76
CA LEU A 75 -3.42 3.39 5.62
C LEU A 75 -3.60 2.44 4.44
N ALA A 76 -3.56 1.12 4.66
CA ALA A 76 -3.81 0.09 3.65
C ALA A 76 -5.18 0.26 2.98
N LEU A 77 -6.22 0.54 3.78
CA LEU A 77 -7.57 0.81 3.29
C LEU A 77 -7.61 2.04 2.36
N PHE A 78 -6.93 3.13 2.72
CA PHE A 78 -6.84 4.33 1.87
C PHE A 78 -6.05 4.11 0.57
N ILE A 79 -5.17 3.12 0.50
CA ILE A 79 -4.49 2.73 -0.74
C ILE A 79 -5.48 2.04 -1.67
N PHE A 80 -6.25 1.11 -1.10
CA PHE A 80 -7.18 0.26 -1.82
C PHE A 80 -8.42 1.00 -2.32
N LEU A 81 -9.03 1.83 -1.46
CA LEU A 81 -10.34 2.43 -1.72
C LEU A 81 -10.44 3.20 -3.05
N PRO A 82 -9.52 4.11 -3.40
CA PRO A 82 -9.61 4.84 -4.67
C PRO A 82 -9.69 3.90 -5.87
N ALA A 83 -8.92 2.81 -5.85
CA ALA A 83 -8.85 1.84 -6.94
C ALA A 83 -10.11 1.00 -7.02
N ALA A 84 -10.56 0.49 -5.88
CA ALA A 84 -11.76 -0.32 -5.80
C ALA A 84 -13.00 0.47 -6.23
N ILE A 85 -13.14 1.71 -5.76
CA ILE A 85 -14.25 2.59 -6.15
C ILE A 85 -14.23 2.88 -7.64
N TRP A 86 -13.06 3.18 -8.21
CA TRP A 86 -12.93 3.46 -9.64
C TRP A 86 -13.28 2.25 -10.51
N ILE A 87 -12.70 1.09 -10.20
CA ILE A 87 -12.96 -0.15 -10.95
C ILE A 87 -14.46 -0.50 -10.87
N TYR A 88 -15.06 -0.39 -9.68
CA TYR A 88 -16.49 -0.64 -9.51
C TYR A 88 -17.36 0.36 -10.27
N ALA A 89 -16.99 1.65 -10.29
CA ALA A 89 -17.76 2.69 -10.97
C ALA A 89 -17.73 2.56 -12.50
N ILE A 90 -16.67 1.97 -13.06
CA ILE A 90 -16.52 1.79 -14.51
C ILE A 90 -16.94 0.39 -14.96
N SER A 91 -17.05 -0.60 -14.06
CA SER A 91 -17.49 -1.93 -14.46
C SER A 91 -18.96 -1.90 -14.90
N GLU A 92 -19.20 -2.16 -16.19
CA GLU A 92 -20.56 -2.28 -16.75
C GLU A 92 -21.24 -3.60 -16.31
N SER A 93 -20.47 -4.59 -15.83
CA SER A 93 -21.00 -5.86 -15.33
C SER A 93 -20.50 -6.15 -13.91
N ALA A 94 -21.42 -6.19 -12.94
CA ALA A 94 -21.12 -6.38 -11.52
C ALA A 94 -20.74 -7.83 -11.14
N GLY A 95 -20.17 -8.63 -12.04
CA GLY A 95 -19.99 -10.08 -11.84
C GLY A 95 -18.72 -10.69 -12.45
N GLY A 96 -17.88 -9.91 -13.14
CA GLY A 96 -16.79 -10.42 -13.97
C GLY A 96 -15.38 -10.33 -13.36
N SER A 97 -14.40 -10.27 -14.27
CA SER A 97 -12.96 -10.14 -14.00
C SER A 97 -12.55 -8.96 -13.11
N GLU A 98 -13.38 -7.91 -13.09
CA GLU A 98 -13.20 -6.67 -12.37
C GLU A 98 -13.37 -6.90 -10.86
N LEU A 99 -14.32 -7.76 -10.47
CA LEU A 99 -14.44 -8.20 -9.08
C LEU A 99 -13.22 -9.01 -8.65
N ILE A 100 -12.71 -9.87 -9.52
CA ILE A 100 -11.48 -10.64 -9.26
C ILE A 100 -10.30 -9.68 -9.07
N LEU A 101 -10.19 -8.63 -9.89
CA LEU A 101 -9.17 -7.59 -9.72
C LEU A 101 -9.34 -6.89 -8.36
N ILE A 102 -10.55 -6.47 -7.97
CA ILE A 102 -10.79 -5.84 -6.66
C ILE A 102 -10.34 -6.76 -5.52
N VAL A 103 -10.67 -8.05 -5.58
CA VAL A 103 -10.23 -9.05 -4.58
C VAL A 103 -8.70 -9.18 -4.57
N ILE A 104 -8.06 -9.24 -5.73
CA ILE A 104 -6.60 -9.29 -5.84
C ILE A 104 -5.95 -8.04 -5.25
N LEU A 105 -6.52 -6.85 -5.50
CA LEU A 105 -6.04 -5.60 -4.93
C LEU A 105 -6.19 -5.58 -3.40
N ALA A 106 -7.33 -6.04 -2.88
CA ALA A 106 -7.56 -6.16 -1.44
C ALA A 106 -6.54 -7.12 -0.80
N PHE A 107 -6.32 -8.29 -1.40
CA PHE A 107 -5.35 -9.26 -0.95
C PHE A 107 -3.91 -8.71 -1.00
N SER A 108 -3.55 -8.05 -2.10
CA SER A 108 -2.24 -7.44 -2.31
C SER A 108 -1.93 -6.34 -1.30
N CYS A 109 -2.91 -5.45 -1.04
CA CYS A 109 -2.81 -4.42 -0.01
C CYS A 109 -2.71 -5.02 1.40
N GLY A 110 -3.47 -6.08 1.68
CA GLY A 110 -3.41 -6.81 2.96
C GLY A 110 -2.03 -7.45 3.20
N LEU A 111 -1.49 -8.14 2.20
CA LEU A 111 -0.13 -8.70 2.26
C LEU A 111 0.93 -7.60 2.40
N GLY A 112 0.82 -6.53 1.60
CA GLY A 112 1.71 -5.38 1.70
C GLY A 112 1.69 -4.74 3.09
N ALA A 113 0.51 -4.65 3.73
CA ALA A 113 0.38 -4.16 5.08
C ALA A 113 1.04 -5.08 6.12
N PHE A 114 0.81 -6.38 6.01
CA PHE A 114 1.38 -7.37 6.91
C PHE A 114 2.92 -7.38 6.85
N TYR A 115 3.49 -7.50 5.64
CA TYR A 115 4.95 -7.51 5.46
C TYR A 115 5.58 -6.13 5.71
N GLY A 116 4.89 -5.06 5.32
CA GLY A 116 5.34 -3.69 5.51
C GLY A 116 5.44 -3.33 6.99
N ASN A 117 4.47 -3.77 7.81
CA ASN A 117 4.49 -3.54 9.25
C ASN A 117 5.69 -4.25 9.91
N ARG A 118 5.87 -5.56 9.64
CA ARG A 118 7.01 -6.34 10.16
C ARG A 118 8.36 -5.73 9.78
N ALA A 119 8.51 -5.36 8.51
CA ALA A 119 9.74 -4.72 8.02
C ALA A 119 9.96 -3.32 8.63
N GLY A 120 8.89 -2.55 8.83
CA GLY A 120 8.94 -1.22 9.45
C GLY A 120 9.37 -1.29 10.91
N ILE A 121 8.81 -2.22 11.68
CA ILE A 121 9.17 -2.46 13.08
C ILE A 121 10.65 -2.83 13.19
N LYS A 122 11.12 -3.80 12.39
CA LYS A 122 12.53 -4.21 12.37
C LYS A 122 13.46 -3.03 12.06
N ALA A 123 13.17 -2.27 11.02
CA ALA A 123 13.97 -1.10 10.64
C ALA A 123 13.98 0.01 11.71
N ARG A 124 12.88 0.16 12.47
CA ARG A 124 12.82 1.09 13.60
C ARG A 124 13.73 0.64 14.75
N TYR A 125 13.69 -0.65 15.11
CA TYR A 125 14.58 -1.19 16.15
C TYR A 125 16.05 -1.00 15.80
N GLU A 126 16.45 -1.34 14.57
CA GLU A 126 17.82 -1.15 14.08
C GLU A 126 18.25 0.33 14.14
N TYR A 127 17.34 1.25 13.80
CA TYR A 127 17.60 2.69 13.86
C TYR A 127 17.82 3.18 15.30
N ILE A 128 16.98 2.75 16.24
CA ILE A 128 17.11 3.14 17.66
C ILE A 128 18.40 2.57 18.26
N GLN A 129 18.76 1.33 17.94
CA GLN A 129 20.03 0.73 18.41
C GLN A 129 21.24 1.53 17.91
N LYS A 130 21.25 1.93 16.63
CA LYS A 130 22.33 2.77 16.07
C LYS A 130 22.42 4.15 16.74
N LEU A 131 21.29 4.75 17.10
CA LEU A 131 21.28 6.02 17.83
C LEU A 131 21.88 5.89 19.22
N LYS A 132 21.52 4.83 19.96
CA LYS A 132 22.07 4.56 21.29
C LYS A 132 23.58 4.31 21.25
N ALA A 133 24.05 3.55 20.26
CA ALA A 133 25.47 3.30 20.07
C ALA A 133 26.27 4.60 19.85
N ARG A 134 25.79 5.48 18.95
CA ARG A 134 26.42 6.78 18.71
C ARG A 134 26.42 7.70 19.94
N GLN A 135 25.34 7.70 20.73
CA GLN A 135 25.28 8.48 21.96
C GLN A 135 26.25 7.97 23.03
N ALA A 136 26.48 6.66 23.09
CA ALA A 136 27.47 6.07 23.99
C ALA A 136 28.90 6.45 23.57
N GLU A 137 29.20 6.47 22.27
CA GLU A 137 30.50 6.91 21.73
C GLU A 137 30.76 8.41 21.96
N GLN A 138 29.73 9.26 21.96
CA GLN A 138 29.88 10.71 22.16
C GLN A 138 30.00 11.13 23.63
N ASN A 139 29.61 10.28 24.56
CA ASN A 139 29.65 10.54 26.00
C ASN A 139 30.88 9.90 26.69
N GLN A 140 31.78 9.28 25.92
CA GLN A 140 33.10 8.80 26.34
C GLN A 140 34.18 9.80 25.90
#